data_AF-A0ABD1WML8-F1
#
_entry.id   AF-A0ABD1WML8-F1
#
_cell.length_a   1.000
_cell.length_b   1.000
_cell.length_c   1.000
_cell.angle_alpha   90.00
_cell.angle_beta   90.00
_cell.angle_gamma   90.00
#
_symmetry.space_group_name_H-M   'P 1'
#
loop_
_entity.id
_entity.type
_entity.pdbx_description
1 polymer ?
#
loop_
_entity_poly.entity_id
_entity_poly.type
_entity_poly.pdbx_seq_one_letter_code
_entity_poly.pdbx_strand_id
1 'polypeptide(L)'
;MSIFICYMFFLLFSPLLIAGLDDCTTTWCSKGGPIIGFPFRNKFLQPEHCGYPGFNLYSNESNETVLELPFSVKLVSNIIDYVSQKIQLYDPDGCLPQKLLHLNLSASPFHFFENPLYDYVLFNCSATNRAMDYIIHCPAVAGYQVYAIPSYSYSYSYSDDYPLTSCTKIHEISSVPWYTFDQNDLHLKWSEPYCSHCEVQGKICSLDNNKSGTQCTSKPKIHRSGTIGAFLLVGTLVALYYVYSSSRIKKENQATIEKFLEDYRALKPTRFSYAEI
;
A
#
# COMPACT_ATOMS: atom_id res chain seq x y z
N MET A 1 -21.66 16.71 -40.85
CA MET A 1 -21.32 17.87 -39.98
C MET A 1 -21.46 17.55 -38.49
N SER A 2 -22.59 16.97 -38.02
CA SER A 2 -22.78 16.68 -36.57
C SER A 2 -21.75 15.73 -35.94
N ILE A 3 -21.29 14.69 -36.66
CA ILE A 3 -20.30 13.73 -36.14
C ILE A 3 -18.95 14.41 -35.88
N PHE A 4 -18.56 15.33 -36.76
CA PHE A 4 -17.30 16.07 -36.66
C PHE A 4 -17.31 17.03 -35.45
N ILE A 5 -18.46 17.64 -35.18
CA ILE A 5 -18.66 18.52 -34.01
C ILE A 5 -18.60 17.70 -32.71
N CYS A 6 -19.21 16.51 -32.67
CA CYS A 6 -19.09 15.61 -31.52
C CYS A 6 -17.64 15.16 -31.28
N TYR A 7 -16.89 14.83 -32.33
CA TYR A 7 -15.49 14.42 -32.21
C TYR A 7 -14.59 15.55 -31.68
N MET A 8 -14.79 16.78 -32.17
CA MET A 8 -14.06 17.95 -31.66
C MET A 8 -14.43 18.29 -30.21
N PHE A 9 -15.70 18.09 -29.81
CA PHE A 9 -16.11 18.24 -28.41
C PHE A 9 -15.47 17.16 -27.52
N PHE A 10 -15.39 15.91 -27.99
CA PHE A 10 -14.71 14.83 -27.27
C PHE A 10 -13.20 15.09 -27.11
N LEU A 11 -12.54 15.71 -28.08
CA LEU A 11 -11.12 16.07 -27.99
C LEU A 11 -10.85 17.34 -27.16
N LEU A 12 -11.79 18.30 -27.15
CA LEU A 12 -11.70 19.52 -26.33
C LEU A 12 -12.05 19.29 -24.86
N PHE A 13 -12.88 18.28 -24.57
CA PHE A 13 -13.32 17.92 -23.21
C PHE A 13 -12.77 16.58 -22.71
N SER A 14 -11.99 15.85 -23.51
CA SER A 14 -11.09 14.85 -22.94
C SER A 14 -10.10 15.61 -22.08
N PRO A 15 -10.10 15.46 -20.75
CA PRO A 15 -8.93 15.87 -20.02
C PRO A 15 -7.79 15.07 -20.64
N LEU A 16 -6.83 15.75 -21.28
CA LEU A 16 -5.49 15.20 -21.36
C LEU A 16 -5.11 14.96 -19.89
N LEU A 17 -5.36 13.74 -19.43
CA LEU A 17 -4.81 13.19 -18.20
C LEU A 17 -3.31 13.01 -18.45
N ILE A 18 -2.61 14.12 -18.64
CA ILE A 18 -1.27 14.25 -18.13
C ILE A 18 -1.46 14.63 -16.66
N ALA A 19 -2.03 13.69 -15.89
CA ALA A 19 -1.58 13.61 -14.52
C ALA A 19 -0.09 13.31 -14.67
N GLY A 20 0.79 14.21 -14.23
CA GLY A 20 2.14 13.78 -13.91
C GLY A 20 1.95 12.56 -13.02
N LEU A 21 2.34 11.39 -13.53
CA LEU A 21 2.20 10.14 -12.80
C LEU A 21 3.03 10.34 -11.54
N ASP A 22 2.38 10.64 -10.43
CA ASP A 22 2.98 10.52 -9.12
C ASP A 22 3.08 9.02 -8.89
N ASP A 23 4.10 8.38 -9.49
CA ASP A 23 4.30 6.92 -9.53
C ASP A 23 4.50 6.34 -8.13
N CYS A 24 4.72 7.23 -7.14
CA CYS A 24 4.91 6.92 -5.73
C CYS A 24 3.60 6.89 -4.93
N THR A 25 2.49 6.48 -5.55
CA THR A 25 1.23 6.24 -4.81
C THR A 25 1.43 5.24 -3.67
N THR A 26 0.82 5.52 -2.51
CA THR A 26 0.88 4.62 -1.35
C THR A 26 0.22 3.29 -1.67
N THR A 27 0.81 2.19 -1.20
CA THR A 27 0.30 0.83 -1.43
C THR A 27 0.04 0.10 -0.11
N TRP A 28 -0.55 -1.10 -0.17
CA TRP A 28 -0.69 -2.00 0.98
C TRP A 28 -0.74 -3.44 0.46
N CYS A 29 -0.28 -4.40 1.25
CA CYS A 29 -0.28 -5.82 0.85
C CYS A 29 -1.67 -6.44 0.96
N SER A 30 -2.41 -6.10 2.02
CA SER A 30 -3.75 -6.62 2.28
C SER A 30 -4.67 -5.52 2.83
N LYS A 31 -5.98 -5.69 2.66
CA LYS A 31 -6.96 -4.75 3.21
C LYS A 31 -6.87 -4.75 4.74
N GLY A 32 -6.55 -3.60 5.33
CA GLY A 32 -6.35 -3.47 6.78
C GLY A 32 -4.92 -3.73 7.23
N GLY A 33 -4.00 -4.06 6.32
CA GLY A 33 -2.56 -4.06 6.59
C GLY A 33 -1.98 -2.64 6.68
N PRO A 34 -0.68 -2.52 7.00
CA PRO A 34 -0.03 -1.22 7.11
C PRO A 34 0.03 -0.54 5.73
N ILE A 35 -0.16 0.78 5.73
CA ILE A 35 0.04 1.60 4.53
C ILE A 35 1.54 1.68 4.27
N ILE A 36 1.94 1.45 3.03
CA ILE A 36 3.32 1.51 2.55
C ILE A 36 3.48 2.80 1.73
N GLY A 37 4.20 3.75 2.32
CA GLY A 37 4.67 4.98 1.70
C GLY A 37 6.06 5.37 2.22
N PHE A 38 6.64 6.41 1.62
CA PHE A 38 7.98 6.90 1.92
C PHE A 38 8.19 7.06 3.45
N PRO A 39 9.31 6.57 4.04
CA PRO A 39 10.50 6.05 3.36
C PRO A 39 10.38 4.62 2.83
N PHE A 40 9.36 3.88 3.26
CA PHE A 40 9.15 2.53 2.78
C PHE A 40 8.64 2.50 1.35
N ARG A 41 9.05 1.46 0.64
CA ARG A 41 8.45 1.10 -0.63
C ARG A 41 8.19 -0.39 -0.71
N ASN A 42 7.17 -0.78 -1.46
CA ASN A 42 7.01 -2.14 -1.90
C ASN A 42 7.96 -2.39 -3.07
N LYS A 43 8.95 -3.27 -2.89
CA LYS A 43 10.05 -3.48 -3.84
C LYS A 43 9.61 -3.92 -5.24
N PHE A 44 8.41 -4.52 -5.35
CA PHE A 44 7.86 -5.05 -6.59
C PHE A 44 6.74 -4.21 -7.19
N LEU A 45 6.10 -3.33 -6.41
CA LEU A 45 4.97 -2.51 -6.86
C LEU A 45 5.33 -1.04 -7.07
N GLN A 46 6.35 -0.54 -6.37
CA GLN A 46 6.77 0.86 -6.42
C GLN A 46 8.19 0.99 -6.98
N PRO A 47 8.45 1.98 -7.85
CA PRO A 47 9.78 2.27 -8.37
C PRO A 47 10.82 2.50 -7.27
N GLU A 48 12.11 2.35 -7.59
CA GLU A 48 13.20 2.56 -6.62
C GLU A 48 13.22 3.97 -6.02
N HIS A 49 12.93 5.00 -6.84
CA HIS A 49 12.95 6.40 -6.41
C HIS A 49 11.83 6.77 -5.42
N CYS A 50 10.86 5.89 -5.20
CA CYS A 50 9.75 6.12 -4.27
C CYS A 50 10.06 5.72 -2.82
N GLY A 51 11.21 5.10 -2.57
CA GLY A 51 11.64 4.68 -1.24
C GLY A 51 13.03 5.19 -0.89
N TYR A 52 13.38 5.05 0.37
CA TYR A 52 14.73 5.32 0.87
C TYR A 52 15.56 4.03 0.89
N PRO A 53 16.88 4.07 0.61
CA PRO A 53 17.74 2.89 0.66
C PRO A 53 17.61 2.14 2.00
N GLY A 54 17.40 0.83 1.94
CA GLY A 54 17.22 -0.03 3.14
C GLY A 54 15.77 -0.13 3.66
N PHE A 55 14.80 0.56 3.05
CA PHE A 55 13.39 0.53 3.45
C PHE A 55 12.51 -0.26 2.45
N ASN A 56 12.99 -1.41 2.01
CA ASN A 56 12.26 -2.26 1.08
C ASN A 56 11.34 -3.24 1.83
N LEU A 57 10.04 -3.19 1.52
CA LEU A 57 9.04 -4.16 1.94
C LEU A 57 8.56 -4.96 0.73
N TYR A 58 7.88 -6.08 0.95
CA TYR A 58 7.17 -6.78 -0.11
C TYR A 58 5.93 -7.51 0.41
N SER A 59 4.99 -7.79 -0.49
CA SER A 59 3.87 -8.69 -0.22
C SER A 59 4.34 -10.13 -0.40
N ASN A 60 4.19 -10.99 0.61
CA ASN A 60 4.36 -12.43 0.40
C ASN A 60 3.11 -13.06 -0.25
N GLU A 61 3.13 -14.38 -0.45
CA GLU A 61 2.03 -15.14 -1.04
C GLU A 61 0.72 -15.07 -0.22
N SER A 62 0.85 -14.86 1.10
CA SER A 62 -0.26 -14.67 2.03
C SER A 62 -0.76 -13.21 2.10
N ASN A 63 -0.25 -12.32 1.25
CA ASN A 63 -0.52 -10.87 1.26
C ASN A 63 -0.12 -10.16 2.57
N GLU A 64 0.87 -10.70 3.28
CA GLU A 64 1.46 -10.07 4.44
C GLU A 64 2.59 -9.13 4.03
N THR A 65 2.77 -8.05 4.80
CA THR A 65 3.84 -7.07 4.57
C THR A 65 5.12 -7.58 5.21
N VAL A 66 6.12 -7.94 4.40
CA VAL A 66 7.37 -8.53 4.89
C VAL A 66 8.51 -7.54 4.78
N LEU A 67 9.26 -7.39 5.87
CA LEU A 67 10.57 -6.74 5.91
C LEU A 67 11.65 -7.82 5.86
N GLU A 68 12.62 -7.65 4.96
CA GLU A 68 13.83 -8.46 4.92
C GLU A 68 15.00 -7.65 5.46
N LEU A 69 15.49 -8.07 6.63
CA LEU A 69 16.62 -7.50 7.34
C LEU A 69 17.92 -8.17 6.85
N PRO A 70 19.10 -7.61 7.21
CA PRO A 70 20.39 -8.23 6.88
C PRO A 70 20.45 -9.70 7.27
N PHE A 71 21.31 -10.47 6.59
CA PHE A 71 21.46 -11.92 6.79
C PHE A 71 20.16 -12.71 6.49
N SER A 72 19.31 -12.18 5.60
CA SER A 72 18.06 -12.80 5.14
C SER A 72 17.05 -13.11 6.24
N VAL A 73 17.10 -12.34 7.34
CA VAL A 73 16.07 -12.40 8.39
C VAL A 73 14.79 -11.77 7.88
N LYS A 74 13.75 -12.57 7.69
CA LYS A 74 12.43 -12.13 7.21
C LYS A 74 11.43 -12.09 8.35
N LEU A 75 10.79 -10.94 8.53
CA LEU A 75 9.77 -10.69 9.54
C LEU A 75 8.55 -10.00 8.93
N VAL A 76 7.38 -10.29 9.48
CA VAL A 76 6.10 -9.70 9.04
C VAL A 76 5.81 -8.45 9.84
N SER A 77 5.34 -7.40 9.18
CA SER A 77 4.88 -6.17 9.80
C SER A 77 3.35 -6.07 9.77
N ASN A 78 2.77 -5.77 10.92
CA ASN A 78 1.36 -5.39 11.05
C ASN A 78 1.18 -3.87 11.11
N ILE A 79 2.15 -3.13 11.66
CA ILE A 79 2.03 -1.70 11.96
C ILE A 79 3.33 -0.98 11.59
N ILE A 80 3.17 0.10 10.83
CA ILE A 80 4.21 1.10 10.55
C ILE A 80 3.69 2.44 11.07
N ASP A 81 4.36 2.97 12.09
CA ASP A 81 4.09 4.28 12.67
C ASP A 81 5.09 5.31 12.14
N TYR A 82 4.66 6.10 11.17
CA TYR A 82 5.47 7.14 10.56
C TYR A 82 5.67 8.37 11.45
N VAL A 83 4.79 8.60 12.43
CA VAL A 83 4.93 9.71 13.40
C VAL A 83 6.06 9.39 14.38
N SER A 84 6.06 8.18 14.94
CA SER A 84 7.10 7.73 15.88
C SER A 84 8.33 7.14 15.19
N GLN A 85 8.30 7.02 13.86
CA GLN A 85 9.29 6.32 13.04
C GLN A 85 9.62 4.92 13.56
N LYS A 86 8.56 4.14 13.81
CA LYS A 86 8.61 2.80 14.38
C LYS A 86 7.93 1.78 13.47
N ILE A 87 8.53 0.61 13.33
CA ILE A 87 7.92 -0.56 12.67
C ILE A 87 7.81 -1.68 13.69
N GLN A 88 6.63 -2.31 13.74
CA GLN A 88 6.38 -3.50 14.55
C GLN A 88 6.48 -4.73 13.66
N LEU A 89 7.21 -5.73 14.15
CA LEU A 89 7.60 -6.91 13.41
C LEU A 89 7.36 -8.14 14.28
N TYR A 90 6.87 -9.20 13.66
CA TYR A 90 6.71 -10.50 14.31
C TYR A 90 7.10 -11.61 13.35
N ASP A 91 7.26 -12.81 13.92
CA ASP A 91 7.41 -14.02 13.13
C ASP A 91 6.07 -14.76 13.06
N PRO A 92 5.48 -15.00 11.87
CA PRO A 92 4.21 -15.72 11.76
C PRO A 92 4.28 -17.15 12.33
N ASP A 93 5.47 -17.76 12.35
CA ASP A 93 5.68 -19.10 12.92
C ASP A 93 5.83 -19.10 14.45
N GLY A 94 5.86 -17.93 15.09
CA GLY A 94 6.11 -17.81 16.54
C GLY A 94 7.56 -18.10 16.94
N CYS A 95 8.48 -18.14 15.98
CA CYS A 95 9.89 -18.50 16.15
C CYS A 95 10.84 -17.29 16.13
N LEU A 96 10.34 -16.09 16.44
CA LEU A 96 11.15 -14.86 16.45
C LEU A 96 12.48 -15.02 17.22
N PRO A 97 12.54 -15.65 18.42
CA PRO A 97 13.79 -15.89 19.13
C PRO A 97 14.89 -16.57 18.30
N GLN A 98 14.54 -17.50 17.40
CA GLN A 98 15.52 -18.15 16.54
C GLN A 98 16.07 -17.21 15.48
N LYS A 99 15.21 -16.34 14.92
CA LYS A 99 15.63 -15.37 13.92
C LYS A 99 16.56 -14.31 14.51
N LEU A 100 16.43 -14.00 15.80
CA LEU A 100 17.32 -13.07 16.50
C LEU A 100 18.78 -13.56 16.55
N LEU A 101 19.02 -14.87 16.54
CA LEU A 101 20.38 -15.43 16.52
C LEU A 101 21.18 -14.97 15.29
N HIS A 102 20.48 -14.69 14.19
CA HIS A 102 21.06 -14.24 12.94
C HIS A 102 20.83 -12.75 12.70
N LEU A 103 20.13 -12.06 13.60
CA LEU A 103 19.79 -10.67 13.43
C LEU A 103 21.01 -9.79 13.73
N ASN A 104 21.39 -8.97 12.75
CA ASN A 104 22.38 -7.93 12.95
C ASN A 104 21.93 -6.67 12.21
N LEU A 105 21.59 -5.65 12.99
CA LEU A 105 21.03 -4.40 12.51
C LEU A 105 22.09 -3.39 12.05
N SER A 106 23.38 -3.66 12.24
CA SER A 106 24.47 -2.72 11.89
C SER A 106 24.52 -2.35 10.40
N ALA A 107 24.03 -3.24 9.52
CA ALA A 107 23.92 -3.02 8.08
C ALA A 107 22.51 -2.55 7.66
N SER A 108 21.68 -2.10 8.60
CA SER A 108 20.31 -1.63 8.37
C SER A 108 20.13 -0.20 8.89
N PRO A 109 19.15 0.57 8.38
CA PRO A 109 18.80 1.89 8.93
C PRO A 109 18.06 1.80 10.27
N PHE A 110 17.81 0.58 10.75
CA PHE A 110 16.99 0.31 11.92
C PHE A 110 17.83 0.09 13.18
N HIS A 111 17.25 0.45 14.32
CA HIS A 111 17.78 0.15 15.65
C HIS A 111 16.64 -0.25 16.57
N PHE A 112 16.93 -0.92 17.68
CA PHE A 112 15.90 -1.31 18.64
C PHE A 112 15.17 -0.09 19.22
N PHE A 113 13.85 -0.19 19.37
CA PHE A 113 13.02 0.89 19.89
C PHE A 113 13.29 1.18 21.38
N GLU A 114 13.49 0.13 22.18
CA GLU A 114 13.69 0.24 23.64
C GLU A 114 15.14 0.06 24.05
N ASN A 115 15.51 0.80 25.09
CA ASN A 115 16.68 0.60 25.93
C ASN A 115 16.21 0.61 27.40
N PRO A 116 16.76 -0.24 28.27
CA PRO A 116 17.99 -1.02 28.09
C PRO A 116 17.80 -2.34 27.29
N LEU A 117 18.89 -2.76 26.64
CA LEU A 117 19.03 -4.07 26.00
C LEU A 117 19.70 -5.04 26.96
N TYR A 118 19.39 -6.33 26.83
CA TYR A 118 19.88 -7.37 27.72
C TYR A 118 20.52 -8.50 26.94
N ASP A 119 21.41 -9.22 27.63
CA ASP A 119 22.00 -10.45 27.14
C ASP A 119 21.24 -11.65 27.72
N TYR A 120 21.05 -12.68 26.89
CA TYR A 120 20.34 -13.90 27.21
C TYR A 120 21.18 -15.12 26.85
N VAL A 121 20.99 -16.19 27.62
CA VAL A 121 21.55 -17.51 27.35
C VAL A 121 20.41 -18.47 27.06
N LEU A 122 20.48 -19.13 25.91
CA LEU A 122 19.53 -20.17 25.52
C LEU A 122 19.96 -21.51 26.10
N PHE A 123 19.04 -22.18 26.78
CA PHE A 123 19.23 -23.51 27.34
C PHE A 123 18.24 -24.50 26.73
N ASN A 124 18.74 -25.66 26.31
CA ASN A 124 17.92 -26.81 25.95
C ASN A 124 17.81 -27.72 27.16
N CYS A 125 16.60 -27.94 27.67
CA CYS A 125 16.37 -28.75 28.84
C CYS A 125 15.42 -29.90 28.55
N SER A 126 15.54 -31.04 29.26
CA SER A 126 14.54 -32.11 29.20
C SER A 126 13.16 -31.58 29.62
N ALA A 127 12.07 -31.90 28.92
CA ALA A 127 10.73 -31.41 29.24
C ALA A 127 10.25 -31.98 30.59
N THR A 128 10.51 -31.23 31.66
CA THR A 128 9.96 -31.40 33.01
C THR A 128 9.20 -30.14 33.37
N ASN A 129 8.19 -30.25 34.23
CA ASN A 129 7.40 -29.10 34.68
C ASN A 129 8.30 -28.16 35.52
N ARG A 130 8.98 -27.23 34.85
CA ARG A 130 9.79 -26.18 35.45
C ARG A 130 8.98 -24.89 35.40
N ALA A 131 8.78 -24.26 36.56
CA ALA A 131 8.20 -22.92 36.65
C ALA A 131 9.25 -21.85 36.28
N MET A 132 9.77 -21.91 35.05
CA MET A 132 10.69 -20.92 34.51
C MET A 132 9.94 -20.03 33.52
N ASP A 133 10.16 -18.73 33.62
CA ASP A 133 9.69 -17.74 32.65
C ASP A 133 10.50 -17.84 31.33
N TYR A 134 10.00 -17.22 30.25
CA TYR A 134 10.66 -17.12 28.93
C TYR A 134 10.86 -18.44 28.17
N ILE A 135 9.78 -19.20 28.04
CA ILE A 135 9.73 -20.45 27.26
C ILE A 135 9.73 -20.14 25.76
N ILE A 136 10.75 -20.61 25.04
CA ILE A 136 10.77 -20.57 23.58
C ILE A 136 10.05 -21.81 23.05
N HIS A 137 8.89 -21.59 22.43
CA HIS A 137 8.05 -22.66 21.89
C HIS A 137 8.57 -23.24 20.56
N CYS A 138 9.58 -22.62 19.95
CA CYS A 138 10.11 -23.01 18.66
C CYS A 138 11.64 -23.22 18.68
N PRO A 139 12.16 -24.42 18.31
CA PRO A 139 11.45 -25.51 17.68
C PRO A 139 10.82 -26.42 18.75
N ALA A 140 9.60 -26.87 18.51
CA ALA A 140 8.95 -27.83 19.40
C ALA A 140 9.58 -29.22 19.17
N VAL A 141 10.52 -29.62 20.02
CA VAL A 141 11.12 -30.96 20.01
C VAL A 141 10.49 -31.79 21.13
N ALA A 142 9.91 -32.94 20.78
CA ALA A 142 9.30 -33.82 21.77
C ALA A 142 10.31 -34.23 22.85
N GLY A 143 9.96 -33.98 24.12
CA GLY A 143 10.81 -34.29 25.28
C GLY A 143 11.85 -33.23 25.63
N TYR A 144 11.90 -32.11 24.92
CA TYR A 144 12.83 -31.01 25.18
C TYR A 144 12.10 -29.65 25.19
N GLN A 145 12.62 -28.72 25.98
CA GLN A 145 12.12 -27.35 26.11
C GLN A 145 13.28 -26.37 26.10
N VAL A 146 13.16 -25.32 25.28
CA VAL A 146 14.15 -24.25 25.20
C VAL A 146 13.73 -23.07 26.07
N TYR A 147 14.66 -22.53 26.86
CA TYR A 147 14.47 -21.36 27.71
C TYR A 147 15.48 -20.26 27.37
N ALA A 148 15.04 -19.00 27.40
CA ALA A 148 15.92 -17.84 27.30
C ALA A 148 16.09 -17.20 28.68
N ILE A 149 17.28 -17.36 29.28
CA ILE A 149 17.54 -16.85 30.63
C ILE A 149 18.42 -15.61 30.54
N PRO A 150 18.05 -14.48 31.17
CA PRO A 150 18.92 -13.31 31.20
C PRO A 150 20.29 -13.62 31.82
N SER A 151 21.37 -13.15 31.19
CA SER A 151 22.75 -13.44 31.62
C SER A 151 23.03 -13.00 33.06
N TYR A 152 22.39 -11.92 33.53
CA TYR A 152 22.53 -11.44 34.90
C TYR A 152 21.84 -12.36 35.93
N SER A 153 20.77 -13.06 35.53
CA SER A 153 20.06 -14.01 36.40
C SER A 153 20.84 -15.30 36.59
N TYR A 154 21.68 -15.67 35.62
CA TYR A 154 22.58 -16.82 35.70
C TYR A 154 23.86 -16.54 36.53
N SER A 155 24.38 -15.30 36.50
CA SER A 155 25.66 -14.95 37.14
C SER A 155 25.56 -14.65 38.63
N TYR A 156 24.44 -14.05 39.07
CA TYR A 156 24.11 -13.93 40.48
C TYR A 156 23.41 -15.21 40.92
N SER A 157 23.68 -15.67 42.15
CA SER A 157 23.25 -16.95 42.74
C SER A 157 21.73 -17.10 42.94
N TYR A 158 20.92 -16.82 41.93
CA TYR A 158 19.50 -17.17 41.77
C TYR A 158 19.34 -18.59 41.17
N SER A 159 20.33 -19.46 41.40
CA SER A 159 20.33 -20.85 40.94
C SER A 159 19.13 -21.66 41.43
N ASP A 160 18.49 -21.22 42.52
CA ASP A 160 17.31 -21.87 43.08
C ASP A 160 16.03 -21.57 42.27
N ASP A 161 15.94 -20.41 41.61
CA ASP A 161 14.80 -20.05 40.74
C ASP A 161 14.90 -20.73 39.37
N TYR A 162 16.11 -21.09 38.94
CA TYR A 162 16.37 -21.73 37.67
C TYR A 162 17.08 -23.09 37.84
N PRO A 163 16.35 -24.19 38.10
CA PRO A 163 16.92 -25.53 38.16
C PRO A 163 17.42 -26.00 36.77
N LEU A 164 18.67 -25.66 36.46
CA LEU A 164 19.37 -26.02 35.22
C LEU A 164 19.80 -27.50 35.16
N THR A 165 19.35 -28.31 36.13
CA THR A 165 19.56 -29.77 36.12
C THR A 165 18.94 -30.36 34.86
N SER A 166 19.75 -31.08 34.08
CA SER A 166 19.40 -31.62 32.75
C SER A 166 19.18 -30.57 31.66
N CYS A 167 19.84 -29.41 31.77
CA CYS A 167 19.91 -28.39 30.73
C CYS A 167 21.30 -28.32 30.09
N THR A 168 21.35 -28.04 28.79
CA THR A 168 22.58 -27.76 28.04
C THR A 168 22.50 -26.38 27.43
N LYS A 169 23.55 -25.57 27.63
CA LYS A 169 23.70 -24.27 26.96
C LYS A 169 23.79 -24.47 25.45
N ILE A 170 22.97 -23.73 24.70
CA ILE A 170 22.92 -23.78 23.22
C ILE A 170 23.67 -22.59 22.63
N HIS A 171 23.25 -21.37 23.00
CA HIS A 171 23.72 -20.13 22.38
C HIS A 171 23.55 -18.94 23.32
N GLU A 172 24.34 -17.89 23.13
CA GLU A 172 24.15 -16.58 23.77
C GLU A 172 23.61 -15.56 22.77
N ILE A 173 22.61 -14.79 23.17
CA ILE A 173 22.07 -13.68 22.39
C ILE A 173 22.40 -12.41 23.15
N SER A 174 23.05 -11.46 22.50
CA SER A 174 23.44 -10.19 23.12
C SER A 174 22.61 -9.02 22.64
N SER A 175 22.42 -8.05 23.53
CA SER A 175 21.82 -6.75 23.20
C SER A 175 20.44 -6.83 22.52
N VAL A 176 19.49 -7.54 23.12
CA VAL A 176 18.10 -7.62 22.64
C VAL A 176 17.09 -7.08 23.67
N PRO A 177 15.92 -6.56 23.23
CA PRO A 177 14.85 -6.14 24.15
C PRO A 177 14.25 -7.32 24.92
N TRP A 178 13.78 -7.06 26.15
CA TRP A 178 13.28 -8.09 27.05
C TRP A 178 11.99 -8.78 26.58
N TYR A 179 11.06 -8.04 25.96
CA TYR A 179 9.75 -8.55 25.53
C TYR A 179 9.82 -9.47 24.30
N THR A 180 10.97 -9.54 23.63
CA THR A 180 11.11 -10.25 22.35
C THR A 180 10.84 -11.76 22.47
N PHE A 181 11.12 -12.33 23.64
CA PHE A 181 10.92 -13.76 23.91
C PHE A 181 9.49 -14.11 24.36
N ASP A 182 8.79 -13.17 25.01
CA ASP A 182 7.44 -13.39 25.54
C ASP A 182 6.34 -13.13 24.51
N GLN A 183 6.52 -12.09 23.70
CA GLN A 183 5.42 -11.52 22.91
C GLN A 183 5.49 -11.87 21.42
N ASN A 184 6.57 -12.55 20.98
CA ASN A 184 6.86 -12.76 19.55
C ASN A 184 6.80 -11.43 18.76
N ASP A 185 7.24 -10.34 19.38
CA ASP A 185 7.14 -8.98 18.86
C ASP A 185 8.49 -8.27 18.94
N LEU A 186 8.86 -7.58 17.88
CA LEU A 186 10.10 -6.83 17.71
C LEU A 186 9.78 -5.43 17.21
N HIS A 187 10.12 -4.42 18.00
CA HIS A 187 9.93 -3.03 17.59
C HIS A 187 11.26 -2.41 17.17
N LEU A 188 11.32 -1.97 15.92
CA LEU A 188 12.47 -1.27 15.36
C LEU A 188 12.12 0.19 15.09
N LYS A 189 13.09 1.07 15.30
CA LYS A 189 13.04 2.49 14.97
C LYS A 189 13.99 2.82 13.84
N TRP A 190 13.70 3.89 13.12
CA TRP A 190 14.65 4.54 12.22
C TRP A 190 14.73 6.03 12.52
N SER A 191 15.90 6.62 12.26
CA SER A 191 16.13 8.07 12.45
C SER A 191 16.10 8.81 11.11
N GLU A 192 16.80 8.26 10.12
CA GLU A 192 16.91 8.79 8.76
C GLU A 192 16.12 7.88 7.80
N PRO A 193 15.34 8.45 6.86
CA PRO A 193 15.09 9.88 6.70
C PRO A 193 14.06 10.38 7.73
N TYR A 194 14.22 11.62 8.21
CA TYR A 194 13.35 12.20 9.23
C TYR A 194 12.02 12.71 8.65
N CYS A 195 10.97 11.91 8.76
CA CYS A 195 9.62 12.20 8.27
C CYS A 195 8.60 12.54 9.37
N SER A 196 8.91 12.27 10.64
CA SER A 196 8.01 12.49 11.78
C SER A 196 7.33 13.88 11.75
N HIS A 197 8.09 14.93 11.47
CA HIS A 197 7.58 16.30 11.40
C HIS A 197 6.55 16.54 10.29
N CYS A 198 6.65 15.87 9.13
CA CYS A 198 5.65 15.97 8.06
C CYS A 198 4.36 15.26 8.46
N GLU A 199 4.49 14.10 9.10
CA GLU A 199 3.35 13.27 9.51
C GLU A 199 2.52 13.92 10.60
N VAL A 200 3.17 14.56 11.59
CA VAL A 200 2.48 15.38 12.61
C VAL A 200 1.68 16.52 11.98
N GLN A 201 2.15 17.06 10.85
CA GLN A 201 1.43 18.09 10.08
C GLN A 201 0.38 17.52 9.11
N GLY A 202 0.25 16.19 9.01
CA GLY A 202 -0.62 15.53 8.05
C GLY A 202 -0.18 15.69 6.59
N LYS A 203 1.10 16.02 6.35
CA LYS A 203 1.70 16.21 5.02
C LYS A 203 2.36 14.91 4.53
N ILE A 204 2.66 14.85 3.24
CA ILE A 204 3.40 13.73 2.64
C ILE A 204 4.90 14.03 2.76
N CYS A 205 5.67 13.07 3.27
CA CYS A 205 7.12 13.12 3.28
C CYS A 205 7.71 12.61 1.97
N SER A 206 8.75 13.27 1.46
CA SER A 206 9.53 12.81 0.30
C SER A 206 11.00 13.23 0.44
N LEU A 207 11.89 12.61 -0.34
CA LEU A 207 13.29 13.03 -0.42
C LEU A 207 13.38 14.43 -1.06
N ASP A 208 14.14 15.33 -0.45
CA ASP A 208 14.51 16.60 -1.09
C ASP A 208 15.63 16.31 -2.11
N ASN A 209 15.44 16.73 -3.36
CA ASN A 209 16.48 16.57 -4.40
C ASN A 209 17.57 17.65 -4.30
N ASN A 210 17.29 18.77 -3.64
CA ASN A 210 18.22 19.90 -3.51
C ASN A 210 19.04 19.88 -2.21
N LYS A 211 18.56 19.14 -1.19
CA LYS A 211 19.24 18.94 0.09
C LYS A 211 19.28 17.46 0.41
N SER A 212 20.29 16.98 1.11
CA SER A 212 20.35 15.60 1.62
C SER A 212 19.39 15.37 2.80
N GLY A 213 18.11 15.72 2.64
CA GLY A 213 17.09 15.69 3.70
C GLY A 213 15.70 15.37 3.17
N THR A 214 14.68 15.66 3.97
CA THR A 214 13.27 15.42 3.63
C THR A 214 12.53 16.72 3.38
N GLN A 215 11.51 16.67 2.53
CA GLN A 215 10.58 17.77 2.29
C GLN A 215 9.13 17.30 2.53
N CYS A 216 8.28 18.22 2.99
CA CYS A 216 6.86 17.97 3.21
C CYS A 216 6.00 18.62 2.13
N THR A 217 5.18 17.83 1.44
CA THR A 217 4.19 18.34 0.48
C THR A 217 2.78 18.19 1.05
N SER A 218 1.91 19.14 0.71
CA SER A 218 0.50 19.05 1.11
C SER A 218 -0.17 17.89 0.37
N LYS A 219 -0.94 17.07 1.09
CA LYS A 219 -1.79 16.05 0.46
C LYS A 219 -2.69 16.72 -0.57
N PRO A 220 -2.77 16.21 -1.81
CA PRO A 220 -3.66 16.79 -2.81
C PRO A 220 -5.08 16.80 -2.25
N LYS A 221 -5.72 17.97 -2.25
CA LYS A 221 -7.14 18.07 -1.93
C LYS A 221 -7.87 17.34 -3.05
N ILE A 222 -8.36 16.13 -2.78
CA ILE A 222 -9.28 15.45 -3.70
C ILE A 222 -10.56 16.30 -3.69
N HIS A 223 -10.65 17.22 -4.65
CA HIS A 223 -11.94 17.80 -5.00
C HIS A 223 -12.79 16.63 -5.47
N ARG A 224 -13.76 16.25 -4.65
CA ARG A 224 -14.82 15.29 -4.99
C ARG A 224 -15.53 15.88 -6.20
N SER A 225 -15.05 15.53 -7.39
CA SER A 225 -15.42 16.20 -8.63
C SER A 225 -16.80 15.72 -9.09
N GLY A 226 -17.83 16.08 -8.33
CA GLY A 226 -19.22 15.98 -8.76
C GLY A 226 -19.54 16.95 -9.90
N THR A 227 -18.68 17.95 -10.13
CA THR A 227 -18.85 18.96 -11.18
C THR A 227 -18.52 18.41 -12.57
N ILE A 228 -17.49 17.58 -12.72
CA ILE A 228 -17.10 17.05 -14.05
C ILE A 228 -18.18 16.09 -14.59
N GLY A 229 -18.78 15.26 -13.75
CA GLY A 229 -19.88 14.38 -14.15
C GLY A 229 -21.13 15.14 -14.60
N ALA A 230 -21.45 16.27 -13.96
CA ALA A 230 -22.59 17.11 -14.31
C ALA A 230 -22.42 17.78 -15.69
N PHE A 231 -21.22 18.30 -16.00
CA PHE A 231 -20.97 18.90 -17.31
C PHE A 231 -21.02 17.88 -18.46
N LEU A 232 -20.55 16.65 -18.23
CA LEU A 232 -20.63 15.56 -19.21
C LEU A 232 -22.09 15.11 -19.45
N LEU A 233 -22.90 15.04 -18.40
CA LEU A 233 -24.33 14.73 -18.51
C LEU A 233 -25.10 15.84 -19.26
N VAL A 234 -24.83 17.11 -18.97
CA VAL A 234 -25.47 18.22 -19.70
C VAL A 234 -25.03 18.24 -21.16
N GLY A 235 -23.74 18.03 -21.45
CA GLY A 235 -23.23 17.96 -22.82
C GLY A 235 -23.87 16.84 -23.64
N THR A 236 -24.02 15.65 -23.05
CA THR A 236 -24.68 14.51 -23.71
C THR A 236 -26.18 14.76 -23.95
N LEU A 237 -26.90 15.33 -22.99
CA LEU A 237 -28.31 15.71 -23.17
C LEU A 237 -28.50 16.76 -24.27
N VAL A 238 -27.64 17.77 -24.33
CA VAL A 238 -27.68 18.80 -25.39
C VAL A 238 -27.39 18.18 -26.76
N ALA A 239 -26.39 17.31 -26.88
CA ALA A 239 -26.09 16.62 -28.13
C ALA A 239 -27.26 15.75 -28.61
N LEU A 240 -27.89 14.98 -27.71
CA LEU A 240 -29.08 14.19 -28.01
C LEU A 240 -30.25 15.06 -28.45
N TYR A 241 -30.46 16.21 -27.79
CA TYR A 241 -31.49 17.18 -28.18
C TYR A 241 -31.25 17.74 -29.59
N TYR A 242 -30.02 18.09 -29.94
CA TYR A 242 -29.67 18.58 -31.29
C TYR A 242 -29.85 17.51 -32.37
N VAL A 243 -29.47 16.26 -32.09
CA VAL A 243 -29.70 15.14 -33.02
C VAL A 243 -31.20 14.91 -33.21
N TYR A 244 -31.96 14.90 -32.12
CA TYR A 244 -33.40 14.75 -32.15
C TYR A 244 -34.08 15.87 -32.95
N SER A 245 -33.76 17.13 -32.66
CA SER A 245 -34.34 18.29 -33.36
C SER A 245 -33.99 18.29 -34.85
N SER A 246 -32.75 17.99 -35.22
CA SER A 246 -32.35 17.86 -36.63
C SER A 246 -33.10 16.73 -37.34
N SER A 247 -33.29 15.59 -36.68
CA SER A 247 -34.07 14.47 -37.25
C SER A 247 -35.54 14.84 -37.43
N ARG A 248 -36.11 15.61 -36.50
CA ARG A 248 -37.49 16.09 -36.58
C ARG A 248 -37.66 17.09 -37.72
N ILE A 249 -36.77 18.08 -37.85
CA ILE A 249 -36.79 19.06 -38.95
C ILE A 249 -36.68 18.35 -40.31
N LYS A 250 -35.84 17.31 -40.42
CA LYS A 250 -35.76 16.50 -41.65
C LYS A 250 -37.07 15.80 -41.98
N LYS A 251 -37.77 15.23 -40.98
CA LYS A 251 -39.09 14.59 -41.17
C LYS A 251 -40.15 15.60 -41.58
N GLU A 252 -40.20 16.77 -40.96
CA GLU A 252 -41.15 17.84 -41.30
C GLU A 252 -40.91 18.38 -42.71
N ASN A 253 -39.65 18.58 -43.11
CA ASN A 253 -39.29 18.98 -44.47
C ASN A 253 -39.67 17.90 -45.50
N GLN A 254 -39.44 16.62 -45.18
CA GLN A 254 -39.82 15.52 -46.07
C GLN A 254 -41.34 15.41 -46.25
N ALA A 255 -42.11 15.51 -45.16
CA ALA A 255 -43.57 15.52 -45.22
C ALA A 255 -44.11 16.74 -46.00
N THR A 256 -43.45 17.89 -45.88
CA THR A 256 -43.80 19.09 -46.66
C THR A 256 -43.54 18.87 -48.15
N ILE A 257 -42.41 18.28 -48.52
CA ILE A 257 -42.07 17.95 -49.91
C ILE A 257 -43.06 16.92 -50.47
N GLU A 258 -43.38 15.86 -49.72
CA GLU A 258 -44.35 14.83 -50.14
C GLU A 258 -45.73 15.44 -50.41
N LYS A 259 -46.20 16.32 -49.52
CA LYS A 259 -47.46 17.07 -49.71
C LYS A 259 -47.42 17.97 -50.94
N PHE A 260 -46.32 18.70 -51.15
CA PHE A 260 -46.14 19.52 -52.37
C PHE A 260 -46.17 18.67 -53.64
N LEU A 261 -45.58 17.47 -53.63
CA LEU A 261 -45.58 16.55 -54.77
C LEU A 261 -46.97 15.95 -55.03
N GLU A 262 -47.74 15.65 -53.99
CA GLU A 262 -49.14 15.20 -54.11
C GLU A 262 -50.03 16.30 -54.71
N ASP A 263 -49.96 17.52 -54.17
CA ASP A 263 -50.71 18.67 -54.68
C ASP A 263 -50.34 18.93 -56.16
N TYR A 264 -49.05 18.91 -56.49
CA TYR A 264 -48.59 19.07 -57.87
C TYR A 264 -49.10 17.97 -58.79
N ARG A 265 -49.18 16.72 -58.31
CA ARG A 265 -49.71 15.59 -59.09
C ARG A 265 -51.21 15.72 -59.31
N ALA A 266 -51.97 16.21 -58.33
CA ALA A 266 -53.40 16.47 -58.43
C ALA A 266 -53.73 17.64 -59.39
N LEU A 267 -52.84 18.64 -59.47
CA LEU A 267 -52.98 19.80 -60.35
C LEU A 267 -52.38 19.60 -61.75
N LYS A 268 -51.77 18.45 -62.06
CA LYS A 268 -51.19 18.18 -63.38
C LYS A 268 -52.31 18.01 -64.42
N PRO A 269 -52.48 18.92 -65.40
CA PRO A 269 -53.49 18.74 -66.43
C PRO A 269 -53.14 17.49 -67.26
N THR A 270 -54.10 16.59 -67.44
CA THR A 270 -54.03 15.53 -68.44
C THR A 270 -53.85 16.19 -69.79
N ARG A 271 -52.65 16.09 -70.36
CA ARG A 271 -52.35 16.62 -71.68
C ARG A 271 -53.25 15.91 -72.68
N PHE A 272 -54.15 16.65 -73.32
CA PHE A 272 -54.94 16.16 -74.44
C PHE A 272 -53.99 15.61 -75.53
N SER A 273 -54.20 14.37 -75.92
CA SER A 273 -53.63 13.79 -77.13
C SER A 273 -54.42 14.36 -78.30
N TYR A 274 -53.79 15.24 -79.09
CA TYR A 274 -54.32 15.72 -80.36
C TYR A 274 -54.29 14.57 -81.38
N ALA A 275 -55.41 13.85 -81.46
CA ALA A 275 -55.73 12.96 -82.55
C ALA A 275 -57.21 13.14 -82.90
N GLU A 276 -57.55 14.33 -83.39
CA GLU A 276 -58.68 14.66 -84.28
C GLU A 276 -58.71 16.19 -84.47
N ILE A 277 -58.11 16.63 -85.58
CA ILE A 277 -58.28 17.86 -86.40
C ILE A 277 -56.92 18.17 -87.06
#